data_AF-A0A2V8RDC5-F1
#
_entry.id   AF-A0A2V8RDC5-F1
#
_cell.length_a   1.000
_cell.length_b   1.000
_cell.length_c   1.000
_cell.angle_alpha   90.00
_cell.angle_beta   90.00
_cell.angle_gamma   90.00
#
_symmetry.space_group_name_H-M   'P 1'
#
loop_
_entity.id
_entity.type
_entity.pdbx_description
1 polymer ?
#
loop_
_entity_poly.entity_id
_entity_poly.type
_entity_poly.pdbx_seq_one_letter_code
_entity_poly.pdbx_strand_id
1 'polypeptide(L)'
;ILDEPSSGLDAAAEKVVFDALENLMAGRTSIVIAHRLATVRRANAIFVIDEGRVAEQGSHAELLETGGLYSQLYDLQFKGEEESSRELVTV
;
A
#
# COMPACT_ATOMS: atom_id res chain seq x y z
N ILE A 1 1.97 -1.56 -16.33
CA ILE A 1 2.76 -0.77 -15.36
C ILE A 1 1.86 0.37 -14.93
N LEU A 2 1.63 0.53 -13.64
CA LEU A 2 0.79 1.56 -13.05
C LEU A 2 1.70 2.45 -12.22
N ASP A 3 1.70 3.75 -12.51
CA ASP A 3 2.47 4.75 -11.78
C ASP A 3 1.50 5.69 -11.07
N GLU A 4 1.46 5.60 -9.75
CA GLU A 4 0.57 6.37 -8.87
C GLU A 4 -0.93 6.38 -9.28
N PRO A 5 -1.58 5.20 -9.49
CA PRO A 5 -2.91 5.13 -10.09
C PRO A 5 -4.05 5.73 -9.23
N SER A 6 -3.81 6.05 -7.95
CA SER A 6 -4.81 6.61 -7.04
C SER A 6 -4.49 8.02 -6.51
N SER A 7 -3.49 8.71 -7.08
CA SER A 7 -3.13 10.06 -6.62
C SER A 7 -4.29 11.05 -6.82
N GLY A 8 -4.60 11.82 -5.77
CA GLY A 8 -5.67 12.83 -5.79
C GLY A 8 -7.11 12.29 -5.68
N LEU A 9 -7.30 10.99 -5.43
CA LEU A 9 -8.62 10.39 -5.22
C LEU A 9 -8.99 10.35 -3.73
N ASP A 10 -10.28 10.57 -3.45
CA ASP A 10 -10.87 10.24 -2.15
C ASP A 10 -11.02 8.72 -1.97
N ALA A 11 -11.27 8.28 -0.73
CA ALA A 11 -11.31 6.85 -0.39
C ALA A 11 -12.40 6.05 -1.15
N ALA A 12 -13.52 6.70 -1.51
CA ALA A 12 -14.61 6.04 -2.23
C ALA A 12 -14.26 5.85 -3.71
N ALA A 13 -13.72 6.89 -4.35
CA ALA A 13 -13.22 6.84 -5.72
C ALA A 13 -12.04 5.88 -5.85
N GLU A 14 -11.15 5.86 -4.87
CA GLU A 14 -10.00 4.96 -4.81
C GLU A 14 -10.44 3.49 -4.81
N LYS A 15 -11.45 3.12 -4.02
CA LYS A 15 -12.01 1.76 -4.02
C LYS A 15 -12.51 1.35 -5.41
N VAL A 16 -13.29 2.20 -6.08
CA VAL A 16 -13.85 1.91 -7.41
C VAL A 16 -12.74 1.72 -8.45
N VAL A 17 -11.74 2.59 -8.44
CA VAL A 17 -10.58 2.48 -9.35
C VAL A 17 -9.81 1.20 -9.08
N PHE A 18 -9.59 0.83 -7.82
CA PHE A 18 -8.91 -0.42 -7.49
C PHE A 18 -9.67 -1.66 -7.93
N ASP A 19 -10.98 -1.72 -7.74
CA ASP A 19 -11.79 -2.85 -8.17
C ASP A 19 -11.73 -3.01 -9.70
N ALA A 20 -11.72 -1.90 -10.44
CA ALA A 20 -11.53 -1.91 -11.90
C ALA A 20 -10.11 -2.36 -12.29
N LEU A 21 -9.09 -1.88 -11.58
CA LEU A 21 -7.70 -2.27 -11.82
C LEU A 21 -7.44 -3.74 -11.47
N GLU A 22 -8.00 -4.28 -10.40
CA GLU A 22 -7.86 -5.70 -10.05
C GLU A 22 -8.40 -6.61 -11.16
N ASN A 23 -9.57 -6.29 -11.69
CA ASN A 23 -10.13 -6.99 -12.85
C ASN A 23 -9.23 -6.88 -14.08
N LEU A 24 -8.62 -5.70 -14.29
CA LEU A 24 -7.66 -5.51 -15.36
C LEU A 24 -6.37 -6.32 -15.12
N MET A 25 -5.85 -6.38 -13.89
CA MET A 25 -4.60 -7.06 -13.58
C MET A 25 -4.74 -8.59 -13.59
N ALA A 26 -5.96 -9.12 -13.48
CA ALA A 26 -6.21 -10.56 -13.50
C ALA A 26 -5.57 -11.25 -14.73
N GLY A 27 -4.81 -12.31 -14.46
CA GLY A 27 -4.10 -13.09 -15.49
C GLY A 27 -2.94 -12.36 -16.17
N ARG A 28 -2.50 -11.21 -15.64
CA ARG A 28 -1.42 -10.39 -16.20
C ARG A 28 -0.36 -10.07 -15.16
N THR A 29 0.90 -10.06 -15.59
CA THR A 29 1.98 -9.50 -14.78
C THR A 29 1.79 -7.99 -14.67
N SER A 30 1.54 -7.52 -13.46
CA SER A 30 1.24 -6.12 -13.17
C SER A 30 2.28 -5.57 -12.20
N ILE A 31 2.91 -4.47 -12.59
CA ILE A 31 3.86 -3.73 -11.75
C ILE A 31 3.18 -2.43 -11.35
N VAL A 32 3.13 -2.16 -10.05
CA VAL A 32 2.52 -0.97 -9.47
C VAL A 32 3.58 -0.21 -8.68
N ILE A 33 3.76 1.05 -9.01
CA ILE A 33 4.59 2.01 -8.30
C ILE A 33 3.62 2.93 -7.56
N ALA A 34 3.71 2.98 -6.25
CA ALA A 34 2.78 3.77 -5.44
C ALA A 34 3.49 4.38 -4.23
N HIS A 35 3.19 5.64 -3.96
CA HIS A 35 3.53 6.30 -2.71
C HIS A 35 2.51 6.01 -1.59
N ARG A 36 1.33 5.46 -1.90
CA ARG A 36 0.30 5.05 -0.93
C ARG A 36 0.40 3.56 -0.64
N LEU A 37 0.58 3.21 0.63
CA LEU A 37 0.73 1.82 1.06
C LEU A 37 -0.57 1.02 1.01
N ALA A 38 -1.74 1.67 1.02
CA ALA A 38 -3.05 1.03 0.83
C ALA A 38 -3.12 0.23 -0.48
N THR A 39 -2.50 0.77 -1.54
CA THR A 39 -2.35 0.15 -2.86
C THR A 39 -1.40 -1.04 -2.83
N VAL A 40 -0.27 -0.89 -2.14
CA VAL A 40 0.83 -1.86 -2.11
C VAL A 40 0.47 -3.08 -1.25
N ARG A 41 -0.41 -2.91 -0.24
CA ARG A 41 -0.87 -3.99 0.66
C ARG A 41 -1.47 -5.20 -0.07
N ARG A 42 -2.10 -4.97 -1.23
CA ARG A 42 -2.77 -6.03 -2.01
C ARG A 42 -1.85 -6.78 -2.98
N ALA A 43 -0.59 -6.35 -3.10
CA ALA A 43 0.35 -6.96 -4.02
C ALA A 43 0.77 -8.35 -3.55
N ASN A 44 1.02 -9.26 -4.51
CA ASN A 44 1.55 -10.59 -4.22
C ASN A 44 3.00 -10.53 -3.72
N ALA A 45 3.77 -9.57 -4.21
CA ALA A 45 5.13 -9.29 -3.80
C ALA A 45 5.36 -7.78 -3.81
N ILE A 46 6.09 -7.31 -2.81
CA ILE A 46 6.44 -5.91 -2.59
C ILE A 46 7.96 -5.81 -2.65
N PHE A 47 8.45 -4.79 -3.35
CA PHE A 47 9.86 -4.45 -3.42
C PHE A 47 10.03 -3.03 -2.89
N VAL A 48 10.77 -2.89 -1.80
CA VAL A 48 11.09 -1.59 -1.22
C VAL A 48 12.39 -1.12 -1.84
N ILE A 49 12.36 0.06 -2.45
CA ILE A 49 13.53 0.68 -3.05
C ILE A 49 14.07 1.74 -2.10
N ASP A 50 15.36 1.63 -1.76
CA ASP A 50 16.11 2.62 -1.01
C ASP A 50 17.46 2.86 -1.68
N GLU A 51 17.88 4.12 -1.78
CA GLU A 51 19.12 4.54 -2.45
C GLU A 51 19.36 3.89 -3.84
N GLY A 52 18.28 3.66 -4.59
CA GLY A 52 18.33 3.04 -5.92
C GLY A 52 18.58 1.53 -5.93
N ARG A 53 18.40 0.85 -4.80
CA ARG A 53 18.53 -0.61 -4.65
C ARG A 53 17.30 -1.22 -4.01
N VAL A 54 17.06 -2.51 -4.25
CA VAL A 54 16.04 -3.27 -3.50
C VAL A 54 16.58 -3.47 -2.09
N ALA A 55 15.99 -2.78 -1.13
CA ALA A 55 16.33 -2.88 0.29
C ALA A 55 15.60 -4.05 0.95
N GLU A 56 14.33 -4.25 0.59
CA GLU A 56 13.49 -5.34 1.10
C GLU A 56 12.60 -5.93 0.02
N GLN A 57 12.27 -7.21 0.16
CA GLN A 57 11.35 -7.92 -0.71
C GLN A 57 10.53 -8.93 0.10
N GLY A 58 9.23 -8.95 -0.11
CA GLY A 58 8.33 -9.91 0.53
C GLY A 58 6.86 -9.60 0.31
N SER A 59 5.99 -10.37 0.93
CA SER A 59 4.58 -10.03 1.09
C SER A 59 4.40 -8.94 2.15
N HIS A 60 3.23 -8.31 2.17
CA HIS A 60 2.88 -7.32 3.19
C HIS A 60 3.08 -7.84 4.62
N ALA A 61 2.63 -9.07 4.89
CA ALA A 61 2.72 -9.67 6.22
C ALA A 61 4.18 -9.91 6.64
N GLU A 62 4.98 -10.51 5.76
CA GLU A 62 6.41 -10.78 6.02
C GLU A 62 7.18 -9.49 6.29
N LEU A 63 6.91 -8.43 5.51
CA LEU A 63 7.59 -7.14 5.63
C LEU A 63 7.17 -6.33 6.87
N LEU A 64 5.96 -6.57 7.40
CA LEU A 64 5.56 -6.01 8.69
C LEU A 64 6.23 -6.74 9.85
N GLU A 65 6.33 -8.07 9.77
CA GLU A 65 6.97 -8.89 10.81
C GLU A 65 8.47 -8.62 10.92
N THR A 66 9.16 -8.33 9.82
CA THR A 66 10.59 -7.98 9.84
C THR A 66 10.87 -6.64 10.51
N GLY A 67 9.87 -5.75 10.66
CA GLY A 67 10.04 -4.44 11.29
C GLY A 67 11.01 -3.50 10.53
N GLY A 68 11.20 -3.75 9.22
CA GLY A 68 12.14 -3.01 8.37
C GLY A 68 11.67 -1.62 7.95
N LEU A 69 12.26 -1.09 6.90
CA LEU A 69 11.88 0.19 6.27
C LEU A 69 10.41 0.16 5.82
N TYR A 70 9.93 -0.97 5.30
CA TYR A 70 8.51 -1.13 4.96
C TYR A 70 7.59 -0.85 6.15
N SER A 71 7.87 -1.47 7.30
CA SER A 71 7.08 -1.29 8.53
C SER A 71 7.13 0.14 9.04
N GLN A 72 8.27 0.82 8.94
CA GLN A 72 8.41 2.23 9.34
C GLN A 72 7.57 3.16 8.44
N LEU A 73 7.58 2.92 7.13
CA LEU A 73 6.74 3.66 6.18
C LEU A 73 5.26 3.39 6.43
N TYR A 74 4.91 2.15 6.74
CA TYR A 74 3.55 1.75 7.12
C TYR A 74 3.07 2.51 8.35
N ASP A 75 3.87 2.49 9.42
CA ASP A 75 3.57 3.24 10.63
C ASP A 75 3.36 4.73 10.35
N LEU A 76 4.20 5.34 9.50
CA LEU A 76 4.09 6.77 9.19
C LEU A 76 2.79 7.11 8.44
N GLN A 77 2.32 6.24 7.55
CA GLN A 77 1.09 6.49 6.80
C GLN A 77 -0.18 6.14 7.59
N PHE A 78 -0.12 5.12 8.46
CA PHE A 78 -1.31 4.58 9.11
C PHE A 78 -1.43 4.90 10.61
N LYS A 79 -0.38 5.38 11.32
CA LYS A 79 -0.53 5.83 12.72
C LYS A 79 -1.51 6.99 12.88
N GLY A 80 -1.67 7.85 11.87
CA GLY A 80 -2.68 8.90 11.89
C GLY A 80 -4.12 8.41 11.73
N GLU A 81 -4.34 7.25 11.10
CA GLU A 81 -5.67 6.69 10.85
C GLU A 81 -6.20 5.88 12.06
N GLU A 82 -5.33 5.20 12.80
CA GLU A 82 -5.72 4.44 14.00
C GLU A 82 -6.08 5.32 15.21
N GLU A 83 -5.42 6.46 15.40
CA GLU A 83 -5.76 7.40 16.48
C GLU A 83 -7.16 8.01 16.28
N SER A 84 -7.53 8.37 15.04
CA SER A 84 -8.86 8.90 14.72
C SER A 84 -9.98 7.87 14.85
N SER A 85 -9.71 6.60 14.57
CA SER A 85 -10.70 5.51 14.73
C SER A 85 -10.90 5.09 16.20
N ARG A 86 -9.88 5.21 17.06
CA ARG A 86 -10.00 4.93 18.51
C ARG A 86 -10.77 6.02 19.28
N GLU A 87 -10.72 7.28 18.85
CA GLU A 87 -11.52 8.36 19.45
C GLU A 87 -13.02 8.22 19.18
N LEU A 88 -13.42 7.69 18.02
CA LEU A 88 -14.84 7.50 17.65
C LEU A 88 -15.55 6.35 18.40
N VAL A 89 -14.80 5.42 19.01
CA VAL A 89 -15.38 4.27 19.75
C VAL A 89 -15.59 4.58 21.24
N THR A 90 -15.15 5.75 21.73
CA THR A 90 -15.21 6.12 23.17
C THR A 90 -16.28 7.18 23.49
N VAL A 91 -17.11 7.61 22.52
CA VAL A 91 -18.20 8.60 22.74
C VAL A 91 -19.58 7.96 22.69
#